data_AF-A0A0C9X5F3-F1
#
_entry.id   AF-A0A0C9X5F3-F1
#
_cell.length_a   1.000
_cell.length_b   1.000
_cell.length_c   1.000
_cell.angle_alpha   90.00
_cell.angle_beta   90.00
_cell.angle_gamma   90.00
#
_symmetry.space_group_name_H-M   'P 1'
#
loop_
_entity.id
_entity.type
_entity.pdbx_description
1 polymer ?
#
loop_
_entity_poly.entity_id
_entity_poly.type
_entity_poly.pdbx_seq_one_letter_code
_entity_poly.pdbx_strand_id
1 'polypeptide(L)'
;MLSTALRRSLARHSAFPNRRLYSSPSESTQKKAQDTLASAQKNASKLWESSKKYLDPLTEKAGQMLGSYKQPLLYNLSVTKEVLKQIYVAEALQPPTLSAVRQAYESIWYQVSRSGALGKLVRDGEVARVGIYGLQAYGIFKIGEIVGRRSLVGYDLH
;
A
#
# COMPACT_ATOMS: atom_id res chain seq x y z
N MET A 1 53.91 -18.56 39.10
CA MET A 1 53.10 -17.73 40.00
C MET A 1 51.91 -17.18 39.23
N LEU A 2 50.74 -17.30 39.82
CA LEU A 2 49.41 -17.01 39.27
C LEU A 2 49.26 -15.55 38.82
N SER A 3 48.44 -15.29 37.80
CA SER A 3 47.11 -14.67 38.00
C SER A 3 46.42 -14.35 36.68
N THR A 4 45.44 -15.19 36.36
CA THR A 4 44.35 -14.99 35.41
C THR A 4 43.51 -13.79 35.85
N ALA A 5 43.41 -12.73 35.03
CA ALA A 5 42.52 -11.61 35.33
C ALA A 5 41.61 -11.28 34.13
N LEU A 6 40.36 -11.71 34.31
CA LEU A 6 39.14 -11.00 33.96
C LEU A 6 38.83 -10.75 32.46
N ARG A 7 38.22 -11.76 31.86
CA ARG A 7 37.17 -11.58 30.85
C ARG A 7 36.03 -10.76 31.47
N ARG A 8 35.75 -9.55 30.95
CA ARG A 8 34.50 -8.84 31.23
C ARG A 8 33.73 -8.62 29.94
N SER A 9 32.70 -9.44 29.81
CA SER A 9 31.60 -9.34 28.86
C SER A 9 30.89 -7.99 28.96
N LEU A 10 30.70 -7.31 27.84
CA LEU A 10 29.68 -6.28 27.67
C LEU A 10 28.79 -6.65 26.49
N ALA A 11 28.06 -7.75 26.65
CA ALA A 11 26.89 -8.05 25.82
C ALA A 11 25.74 -7.16 26.31
N ARG A 12 25.58 -5.98 25.71
CA ARG A 12 24.39 -5.13 25.89
C ARG A 12 23.20 -5.82 25.21
N HIS A 13 22.49 -6.65 25.96
CA HIS A 13 21.18 -7.14 25.59
C HIS A 13 20.17 -5.99 25.66
N SER A 14 19.72 -5.50 24.51
CA SER A 14 18.47 -4.76 24.40
C SER A 14 17.32 -5.74 24.61
N ALA A 15 16.81 -5.82 25.83
CA ALA A 15 15.62 -6.59 26.16
C ALA A 15 14.38 -5.89 25.58
N PHE A 16 13.94 -6.33 24.40
CA PHE A 16 12.58 -6.06 23.95
C PHE A 16 11.61 -6.87 24.83
N PRO A 17 10.62 -6.26 25.49
CA PRO A 17 9.59 -7.04 26.15
C PRO A 17 8.74 -7.71 25.07
N ASN A 18 9.00 -8.99 24.82
CA ASN A 18 8.17 -9.84 23.99
C ASN A 18 6.85 -10.06 24.74
N ARG A 19 5.89 -9.14 24.54
CA ARG A 19 4.53 -9.21 25.08
C ARG A 19 3.80 -10.33 24.34
N ARG A 20 4.07 -11.57 24.74
CA ARG A 20 3.28 -12.74 24.34
C ARG A 20 1.88 -12.51 24.90
N LEU A 21 0.93 -12.16 24.03
CA LEU A 21 -0.49 -12.22 24.34
C LEU A 21 -0.83 -13.70 24.51
N TYR A 22 -0.75 -14.18 25.75
CA TYR A 22 -1.22 -15.49 26.15
C TYR A 22 -2.74 -15.43 26.30
N SER A 23 -3.44 -15.53 25.17
CA SER A 23 -4.87 -15.87 25.20
C SER A 23 -4.96 -17.39 25.33
N SER A 24 -5.21 -17.88 26.54
CA SER A 24 -5.62 -19.26 26.75
C SER A 24 -6.93 -19.47 25.98
N PRO A 25 -7.00 -20.40 25.02
CA PRO A 25 -8.24 -20.64 24.30
C PRO A 25 -9.18 -21.39 25.25
N SER A 26 -10.27 -20.75 25.68
CA SER A 26 -11.37 -21.52 26.23
C SER A 26 -11.91 -22.43 25.12
N GLU A 27 -12.08 -23.73 25.41
CA GLU A 27 -12.58 -24.74 24.46
C GLU A 27 -13.85 -24.31 23.72
N SER A 28 -14.70 -23.50 24.37
CA SER A 28 -15.92 -22.96 23.77
C SER A 28 -15.68 -21.85 22.74
N THR A 29 -14.59 -21.08 22.85
CA THR A 29 -14.24 -20.01 21.90
C THR A 29 -13.51 -20.57 20.69
N GLN A 30 -12.67 -21.60 20.87
CA GLN A 30 -12.07 -22.33 19.75
C GLN A 30 -13.10 -23.08 18.93
N LYS A 31 -14.08 -23.73 19.57
CA LYS A 31 -15.19 -24.40 18.86
C LYS A 31 -16.02 -23.39 18.07
N LYS A 32 -16.36 -22.23 18.65
CA LYS A 32 -17.07 -21.15 17.92
C LYS A 32 -16.25 -20.54 16.78
N ALA A 33 -14.95 -20.35 16.97
CA ALA A 33 -14.06 -19.87 15.90
C ALA A 33 -13.89 -20.92 14.78
N GLN A 34 -13.85 -22.22 15.12
CA GLN A 34 -13.86 -23.31 14.14
C GLN A 34 -15.20 -23.44 13.44
N ASP A 35 -16.32 -23.24 14.12
CA ASP A 35 -17.65 -23.28 13.53
C ASP A 35 -17.91 -22.06 12.62
N THR A 36 -17.38 -20.87 12.97
CA THR A 36 -17.43 -19.69 12.09
C THR A 36 -16.48 -19.80 10.90
N LEU A 37 -15.29 -20.39 11.08
CA LEU A 37 -14.40 -20.71 9.96
C LEU A 37 -14.99 -21.80 9.07
N ALA A 38 -15.57 -22.87 9.64
CA ALA A 38 -16.17 -23.96 8.88
C ALA A 38 -17.43 -23.50 8.13
N SER A 39 -18.23 -22.62 8.72
CA SER A 39 -19.39 -22.01 8.03
C SER A 39 -18.98 -20.98 6.98
N ALA A 40 -17.96 -20.15 7.26
CA ALA A 40 -17.38 -19.24 6.27
C ALA A 40 -16.71 -20.02 5.12
N GLN A 41 -16.04 -21.14 5.40
CA GLN A 41 -15.41 -21.99 4.40
C GLN A 41 -16.45 -22.77 3.60
N LYS A 42 -17.56 -23.23 4.22
CA LYS A 42 -18.71 -23.82 3.51
C LYS A 42 -19.43 -22.81 2.61
N ASN A 43 -19.58 -21.57 3.06
CA ASN A 43 -20.21 -20.52 2.27
C ASN A 43 -19.28 -20.03 1.16
N ALA A 44 -18.00 -19.83 1.45
CA ALA A 44 -16.99 -19.48 0.45
C ALA A 44 -16.79 -20.59 -0.58
N SER A 45 -16.77 -21.86 -0.18
CA SER A 45 -16.70 -22.98 -1.14
C SER A 45 -17.95 -23.07 -2.00
N LYS A 46 -19.16 -22.91 -1.45
CA LYS A 46 -20.40 -22.86 -2.25
C LYS A 46 -20.44 -21.66 -3.20
N LEU A 47 -20.00 -20.49 -2.75
CA LEU A 47 -19.98 -19.26 -3.55
C LEU A 47 -18.87 -19.32 -4.61
N TRP A 48 -17.74 -19.96 -4.30
CA TRP A 48 -16.68 -20.25 -5.24
C TRP A 48 -17.09 -21.30 -6.26
N GLU A 49 -17.81 -22.35 -5.85
CA GLU A 49 -18.34 -23.38 -6.75
C GLU A 49 -19.46 -22.85 -7.64
N SER A 50 -20.35 -21.99 -7.13
CA SER A 50 -21.38 -21.34 -7.94
C SER A 50 -20.76 -20.32 -8.89
N SER A 51 -19.81 -19.51 -8.42
CA SER A 51 -19.06 -18.58 -9.26
C SER A 51 -18.26 -19.32 -10.33
N LYS A 52 -17.60 -20.44 -9.98
CA LYS A 52 -16.93 -21.32 -10.95
C LYS A 52 -17.90 -21.87 -11.98
N LYS A 53 -19.06 -22.41 -11.61
CA LYS A 53 -20.01 -22.95 -12.61
C LYS A 53 -20.50 -21.91 -13.62
N TYR A 54 -20.66 -20.65 -13.21
CA TYR A 54 -21.08 -19.57 -14.11
C TYR A 54 -19.93 -18.92 -14.87
N LEU A 55 -18.74 -18.88 -14.28
CA LEU A 55 -17.55 -18.29 -14.90
C LEU A 55 -16.78 -19.31 -15.72
N ASP A 56 -16.83 -20.61 -15.44
CA ASP A 56 -16.11 -21.68 -16.13
C ASP A 56 -16.35 -21.66 -17.65
N PRO A 57 -17.59 -21.64 -18.17
CA PRO A 57 -17.79 -21.63 -19.63
C PRO A 57 -17.30 -20.34 -20.32
N LEU A 58 -17.29 -19.21 -19.61
CA LEU A 58 -16.74 -17.95 -20.12
C LEU A 58 -15.20 -17.90 -20.00
N THR A 59 -14.66 -18.47 -18.92
CA THR A 59 -13.23 -18.50 -18.61
C THR A 59 -12.51 -19.55 -19.45
N GLU A 60 -13.17 -20.67 -19.78
CA GLU A 60 -12.69 -21.70 -20.70
C GLU A 60 -12.75 -21.23 -22.15
N LYS A 61 -13.81 -20.51 -22.58
CA LYS A 61 -13.87 -19.93 -23.95
C LYS A 61 -12.86 -18.80 -24.14
N ALA A 62 -12.73 -17.88 -23.18
CA ALA A 62 -11.64 -16.91 -23.16
C ALA A 62 -10.27 -17.60 -22.95
N GLY A 63 -10.27 -18.74 -22.25
CA GLY A 63 -9.18 -19.71 -22.07
C GLY A 63 -8.62 -20.24 -23.36
N GLN A 64 -9.48 -20.82 -24.18
CA GLN A 64 -9.17 -21.43 -25.46
C GLN A 64 -8.82 -20.37 -26.51
N MET A 65 -9.53 -19.23 -26.56
CA MET A 65 -9.21 -18.14 -27.50
C MET A 65 -7.88 -17.44 -27.19
N LEU A 66 -7.50 -17.31 -25.93
CA LEU A 66 -6.20 -16.75 -25.54
C LEU A 66 -5.14 -17.84 -25.31
N GLY A 67 -5.43 -19.13 -25.51
CA GLY A 67 -4.65 -20.27 -24.98
C GLY A 67 -3.13 -20.13 -25.08
N SER A 68 -2.61 -19.87 -26.28
CA SER A 68 -1.17 -19.68 -26.54
C SER A 68 -0.64 -18.27 -26.20
N TYR A 69 -1.51 -17.25 -26.10
CA TYR A 69 -1.15 -15.87 -25.76
C TYR A 69 -1.28 -15.53 -24.27
N LYS A 70 -1.98 -16.34 -23.47
CA LYS A 70 -2.08 -16.14 -22.02
C LYS A 70 -0.72 -16.21 -21.35
N GLN A 71 0.10 -17.17 -21.75
CA GLN A 71 1.40 -17.41 -21.14
C GLN A 71 2.36 -16.22 -21.32
N PRO A 72 2.56 -15.66 -22.53
CA PRO A 72 3.39 -14.46 -22.68
C PRO A 72 2.76 -13.20 -22.06
N LEU A 73 1.43 -13.03 -22.08
CA LEU A 73 0.79 -11.87 -21.45
C LEU A 73 0.91 -11.88 -19.93
N LEU A 74 0.66 -13.03 -19.29
CA LEU A 74 0.82 -13.18 -17.84
C LEU A 74 2.28 -13.02 -17.43
N TYR A 75 3.21 -13.56 -18.22
CA TYR A 75 4.63 -13.34 -18.02
C TYR A 75 4.98 -11.85 -18.08
N ASN A 76 4.59 -11.14 -19.14
CA ASN A 76 4.89 -9.71 -19.30
C ASN A 76 4.26 -8.86 -18.20
N LEU A 77 3.03 -9.18 -17.77
CA LEU A 77 2.39 -8.51 -16.64
C LEU A 77 3.14 -8.77 -15.33
N SER A 78 3.63 -10.00 -15.11
CA SER A 78 4.40 -10.34 -13.92
C SER A 78 5.74 -9.58 -13.87
N VAL A 79 6.45 -9.51 -15.00
CA VAL A 79 7.71 -8.78 -15.13
C VAL A 79 7.45 -7.28 -14.92
N THR A 80 6.42 -6.74 -15.58
CA THR A 80 6.04 -5.32 -15.44
C THR A 80 5.69 -4.99 -13.99
N LYS A 81 4.97 -5.87 -13.29
CA LYS A 81 4.65 -5.70 -11.87
C LYS A 81 5.91 -5.64 -11.01
N GLU A 82 6.90 -6.51 -11.23
CA GLU A 82 8.16 -6.46 -10.48
C GLU A 82 8.97 -5.20 -10.79
N VAL A 83 9.02 -4.77 -12.05
CA VAL A 83 9.65 -3.50 -12.44
C VAL A 83 8.97 -2.32 -11.75
N LEU A 84 7.63 -2.27 -11.74
CA LEU A 84 6.89 -1.21 -11.06
C LEU A 84 7.15 -1.19 -9.55
N LYS A 85 7.31 -2.34 -8.89
CA LYS A 85 7.68 -2.38 -7.46
C LYS A 85 9.07 -1.80 -7.21
N GLN A 86 10.04 -2.14 -8.08
CA GLN A 86 11.39 -1.60 -7.96
C GLN A 86 11.38 -0.08 -8.11
N ILE A 87 10.68 0.43 -9.12
CA ILE A 87 10.49 1.87 -9.33
C ILE A 87 9.80 2.52 -8.13
N TYR A 88 8.76 1.89 -7.59
CA TYR A 88 8.04 2.43 -6.43
C TYR A 88 8.96 2.67 -5.22
N VAL A 89 9.87 1.73 -4.95
CA VAL A 89 10.84 1.87 -3.86
C VAL A 89 11.96 2.84 -4.22
N ALA A 90 12.47 2.78 -5.45
CA ALA A 90 13.57 3.62 -5.94
C ALA A 90 13.19 5.11 -5.99
N GLU A 91 11.97 5.41 -6.46
CA GLU A 91 11.42 6.77 -6.58
C GLU A 91 10.78 7.26 -5.27
N ALA A 92 10.90 6.50 -4.18
CA ALA A 92 10.31 6.81 -2.89
C ALA A 92 8.83 7.24 -2.98
N LEU A 93 8.05 6.57 -3.85
CA LEU A 93 6.61 6.82 -4.01
C LEU A 93 5.79 6.39 -2.79
N GLN A 94 6.46 5.81 -1.78
CA GLN A 94 5.87 5.54 -0.49
C GLN A 94 5.47 6.83 0.23
N PRO A 95 4.37 6.81 1.01
CA PRO A 95 3.96 7.97 1.79
C PRO A 95 5.09 8.47 2.68
N PRO A 96 5.38 9.78 2.68
CA PRO A 96 6.42 10.34 3.53
C PRO A 96 6.03 10.23 5.01
N THR A 97 7.03 10.34 5.89
CA THR A 97 6.78 10.38 7.34
C THR A 97 6.02 11.66 7.72
N LEU A 98 5.26 11.59 8.82
CA LEU A 98 4.53 12.77 9.32
C LEU A 98 5.45 13.96 9.62
N SER A 99 6.67 13.68 10.09
CA SER A 99 7.69 14.71 10.31
C SER A 99 8.11 15.41 9.03
N ALA A 100 8.28 14.68 7.92
CA ALA A 100 8.63 15.24 6.63
C ALA A 100 7.51 16.13 6.08
N VAL A 101 6.24 15.71 6.24
CA VAL A 101 5.08 16.53 5.84
C VAL A 101 5.04 17.83 6.62
N ARG A 102 5.21 17.77 7.95
CA ARG A 102 5.24 18.96 8.80
C ARG A 102 6.38 19.90 8.40
N GLN A 103 7.57 19.37 8.20
CA GLN A 103 8.74 20.16 7.80
C GLN A 103 8.53 20.83 6.43
N ALA A 104 7.96 20.10 5.46
CA ALA A 104 7.63 20.67 4.15
C ALA A 104 6.65 21.83 4.29
N TYR A 105 5.58 21.67 5.08
CA TYR A 105 4.61 22.74 5.33
C TYR A 105 5.25 23.97 6.00
N GLU A 106 6.03 23.77 7.06
CA GLU A 106 6.75 24.85 7.76
C GLU A 106 7.70 25.59 6.80
N SER A 107 8.40 24.85 5.92
CA SER A 107 9.31 25.44 4.93
C SER A 107 8.59 26.29 3.89
N ILE A 108 7.47 25.81 3.35
CA ILE A 108 6.66 26.55 2.38
C ILE A 108 6.08 27.80 3.05
N TRP A 109 5.54 27.65 4.25
CA TRP A 109 4.99 28.76 5.02
C TRP A 109 6.05 29.84 5.29
N TYR A 110 7.24 29.43 5.72
CA TYR A 110 8.35 30.36 5.94
C TYR A 110 8.78 31.09 4.66
N GLN A 111 8.84 30.39 3.53
CA GLN A 111 9.20 30.98 2.24
C GLN A 111 8.14 31.98 1.77
N VAL A 112 6.86 31.62 1.83
CA VAL A 112 5.75 32.46 1.35
C VAL A 112 5.50 33.66 2.25
N SER A 113 5.68 33.52 3.56
CA SER A 113 5.49 34.61 4.53
C SER A 113 6.56 35.71 4.45
N ARG A 114 7.68 35.47 3.74
CA ARG A 114 8.71 36.48 3.51
C ARG A 114 8.35 37.33 2.29
N SER A 115 8.43 38.66 2.44
CA SER A 115 8.13 39.58 1.34
C SER A 115 9.07 39.33 0.15
N GLY A 116 8.49 39.15 -1.04
CA GLY A 116 9.23 38.98 -2.29
C GLY A 116 9.36 37.53 -2.81
N ALA A 117 8.88 36.52 -2.09
CA ALA A 117 8.89 35.14 -2.59
C ALA A 117 8.07 34.95 -3.87
N LEU A 118 6.88 35.54 -3.92
CA LEU A 118 6.03 35.53 -5.12
C LEU A 118 6.67 36.30 -6.28
N GLY A 119 7.31 37.44 -5.99
CA GLY A 119 8.01 38.24 -7.00
C GLY A 119 9.21 37.51 -7.60
N LYS A 120 9.97 36.77 -6.78
CA LYS A 120 11.05 35.88 -7.24
C LYS A 120 10.50 34.78 -8.15
N LEU A 121 9.42 34.12 -7.76
CA LEU A 121 8.79 33.05 -8.54
C LEU A 121 8.39 33.50 -9.96
N VAL A 122 7.88 34.73 -10.07
CA VAL A 122 7.54 35.36 -11.36
C VAL A 122 8.80 35.70 -12.15
N ARG A 123 9.80 36.30 -11.50
CA ARG A 123 11.04 36.74 -12.15
C ARG A 123 11.87 35.57 -12.67
N ASP A 124 11.88 34.46 -11.93
CA ASP A 124 12.61 33.24 -12.25
C ASP A 124 11.83 32.36 -13.25
N GLY A 125 10.61 32.76 -13.63
CA GLY A 125 9.79 32.07 -14.63
C GLY A 125 9.19 30.74 -14.15
N GLU A 126 9.19 30.48 -12.83
CA GLU A 126 8.77 29.19 -12.26
C GLU A 126 7.25 29.04 -12.11
N VAL A 127 6.48 30.09 -12.39
CA VAL A 127 5.01 30.11 -12.26
C VAL A 127 4.36 28.96 -13.03
N ALA A 128 4.83 28.68 -14.25
CA ALA A 128 4.31 27.58 -15.05
C ALA A 128 4.54 26.21 -14.39
N ARG A 129 5.73 26.00 -13.80
CA ARG A 129 6.06 24.76 -13.08
C ARG A 129 5.17 24.58 -11.86
N VAL A 130 4.96 25.64 -11.07
CA VAL A 130 4.06 25.60 -9.91
C VAL A 130 2.61 25.33 -10.35
N GLY A 131 2.16 25.91 -11.47
CA GLY A 131 0.85 25.61 -12.05
C GLY A 131 0.70 24.14 -12.47
N ILE A 132 1.71 23.56 -13.10
CA ILE A 132 1.74 22.14 -13.48
C ILE A 132 1.67 21.25 -12.23
N TYR A 133 2.43 21.56 -11.18
CA TYR A 133 2.35 20.83 -9.91
C TYR A 133 0.98 20.99 -9.23
N GLY A 134 0.36 22.16 -9.33
CA GLY A 134 -1.02 22.38 -8.86
C GLY A 134 -2.03 21.50 -9.60
N LEU A 135 -1.91 21.39 -10.93
CA LEU A 135 -2.72 20.47 -11.74
C LEU A 135 -2.48 19.01 -11.38
N GLN A 136 -1.22 18.62 -11.14
CA GLN A 136 -0.89 17.26 -10.70
C GLN A 136 -1.50 16.94 -9.33
N ALA A 137 -1.40 17.86 -8.37
CA ALA A 137 -2.02 17.73 -7.05
C ALA A 137 -3.55 17.63 -7.15
N TYR A 138 -4.17 18.43 -8.01
CA TYR A 138 -5.60 18.35 -8.30
C TYR A 138 -6.00 16.99 -8.89
N GLY A 139 -5.19 16.45 -9.81
CA GLY A 139 -5.38 15.11 -10.36
C GLY A 139 -5.34 14.02 -9.28
N ILE A 140 -4.32 14.05 -8.41
CA ILE A 140 -4.19 13.11 -7.28
C ILE A 140 -5.39 13.23 -6.33
N PHE A 141 -5.85 14.44 -6.04
CA PHE A 141 -7.04 14.68 -5.22
C PHE A 141 -8.29 14.01 -5.83
N LYS A 142 -8.50 14.15 -7.14
CA LYS A 142 -9.63 13.51 -7.84
C LYS A 142 -9.53 11.98 -7.90
N ILE A 143 -8.32 11.43 -8.00
CA ILE A 143 -8.10 9.99 -7.86
C ILE A 143 -8.48 9.54 -6.45
N GLY A 144 -8.09 10.29 -5.42
CA GLY A 144 -8.52 10.04 -4.04
C GLY A 144 -10.04 10.06 -3.88
N GLU A 145 -10.73 11.02 -4.52
CA GLU A 145 -12.18 11.11 -4.55
C GLU A 145 -12.82 9.88 -5.22
N ILE A 146 -12.28 9.42 -6.37
CA ILE A 146 -12.69 8.19 -7.07
C ILE A 146 -12.59 6.97 -6.14
N VAL A 147 -11.47 6.83 -5.44
CA VAL A 147 -11.26 5.71 -4.49
C VAL A 147 -12.22 5.82 -3.31
N GLY A 148 -12.41 7.03 -2.75
CA GLY A 148 -13.31 7.28 -1.63
C GLY A 148 -14.78 7.01 -1.96
N ARG A 149 -15.24 7.41 -3.16
CA ARG A 149 -16.60 7.15 -3.64
C ARG A 149 -16.77 5.77 -4.28
N ARG A 150 -15.68 5.03 -4.52
CA ARG A 150 -15.64 3.71 -5.17
C ARG A 150 -16.34 3.66 -6.55
N SER A 151 -16.47 4.81 -7.22
CA SER A 151 -17.07 4.96 -8.53
C SER A 151 -16.13 5.76 -9.43
N LEU A 152 -16.06 5.40 -10.72
CA LEU A 152 -15.27 6.12 -11.71
C LEU A 152 -15.98 7.41 -12.18
N VAL A 153 -17.31 7.44 -12.21
CA VAL A 153 -18.10 8.57 -12.73
C VAL A 153 -19.31 8.83 -11.83
N GLY A 154 -19.44 10.06 -11.33
CA GLY A 154 -20.55 10.47 -10.47
C GLY A 154 -20.67 9.74 -9.11
N TYR A 155 -21.66 10.14 -8.32
CA TYR A 155 -22.08 9.36 -7.15
C TYR A 155 -23.10 8.33 -7.60
N ASP A 156 -22.98 7.11 -7.06
CA ASP A 156 -24.00 6.09 -7.27
C ASP A 156 -25.19 6.46 -6.37
N LEU A 157 -26.30 6.89 -6.98
CA LEU A 157 -27.50 7.39 -6.28
C LEU A 157 -28.62 6.33 -6.23
N HIS A 158 -28.27 5.06 -6.40
CA HIS A 158 -29.20 3.94 -6.50
C HIS A 158 -29.31 3.13 -5.20
#